data_AF-A0A7W0RDW0-F1
#
_entry.id   AF-A0A7W0RDW0-F1
#
_cell.length_a   1.000
_cell.length_b   1.000
_cell.length_c   1.000
_cell.angle_alpha   90.00
_cell.angle_beta   90.00
_cell.angle_gamma   90.00
#
_symmetry.space_group_name_H-M   'P 1'
#
loop_
_entity.id
_entity.type
_entity.pdbx_description
1 polymer ?
#
loop_
_entity_poly.entity_id
_entity_poly.type
_entity_poly.pdbx_seq_one_letter_code
_entity_poly.pdbx_strand_id
1 'polypeptide(L)'
;PGEGPSPVPPRGTREALWNHAGLRRDPAGLALLAEDPFPLARAIGRCALHREESRGAHRRVDAPELDAALDDHHTVVGSDEQPRFERWD
;
A
#
# COMPACT_ATOMS: atom_id res chain seq x y z
N PRO A 1 2.69 13.51 -26.75
CA PRO A 1 2.10 12.95 -25.51
C PRO A 1 1.27 14.02 -24.80
N GLY A 2 0.04 13.69 -24.38
CA GLY A 2 -0.78 14.61 -23.59
C GLY A 2 -0.19 14.81 -22.19
N GLU A 3 -0.55 15.92 -21.55
CA GLU A 3 -0.19 16.17 -20.16
C GLU A 3 -0.73 15.03 -19.27
N GLY A 4 0.14 14.44 -18.46
CA GLY A 4 -0.25 13.40 -17.50
C GLY A 4 -1.14 13.97 -16.40
N PRO A 5 -1.75 13.12 -15.57
CA PRO A 5 -2.51 13.58 -14.41
C PRO A 5 -1.61 14.44 -13.50
N SER A 6 -2.21 15.42 -12.80
CA SER A 6 -1.49 16.21 -11.81
C SER A 6 -0.77 15.28 -10.82
N PRO A 7 0.54 15.46 -10.59
CA PRO A 7 1.29 14.62 -9.66
C PRO A 7 0.95 14.96 -8.20
N VAL A 8 0.21 16.04 -7.96
CA VAL A 8 -0.15 16.49 -6.62
C VAL A 8 -1.46 15.80 -6.21
N PRO A 9 -1.44 14.92 -5.19
CA PRO A 9 -2.67 14.31 -4.69
C PRO A 9 -3.60 15.37 -4.10
N PRO A 10 -4.92 15.28 -4.35
CA PRO A 10 -5.88 16.19 -3.75
C PRO A 10 -5.87 16.07 -2.22
N ARG A 11 -6.40 17.08 -1.53
CA ARG A 11 -6.44 17.11 -0.07
C ARG A 11 -7.09 15.85 0.53
N GLY A 12 -8.20 15.38 -0.04
CA GLY A 12 -8.88 14.17 0.41
C GLY A 12 -7.99 12.93 0.38
N THR A 13 -7.25 12.70 -0.72
CA THR A 13 -6.28 11.60 -0.82
C THR A 13 -5.19 11.71 0.24
N ARG A 14 -4.67 12.93 0.51
CA ARG A 14 -3.63 13.12 1.55
C ARG A 14 -4.16 12.79 2.94
N GLU A 15 -5.39 13.19 3.25
CA GLU A 15 -6.07 12.86 4.50
C GLU A 15 -6.33 11.35 4.62
N ALA A 16 -6.82 10.71 3.56
CA ALA A 16 -7.03 9.26 3.52
C ALA A 16 -5.72 8.49 3.72
N LEU A 17 -4.63 8.91 3.07
CA LEU A 17 -3.31 8.30 3.23
C LEU A 17 -2.81 8.40 4.67
N TRP A 18 -2.95 9.57 5.30
CA TRP A 18 -2.56 9.77 6.69
C TRP A 18 -3.37 8.88 7.65
N ASN A 19 -4.69 8.83 7.46
CA ASN A 19 -5.59 8.10 8.34
C ASN A 19 -5.46 6.57 8.20
N HIS A 20 -5.23 6.06 6.99
CA HIS A 20 -5.34 4.63 6.69
C HIS A 20 -3.99 3.94 6.41
N ALA A 21 -2.99 4.68 5.95
CA ALA A 21 -1.65 4.17 5.65
C ALA A 21 -0.53 4.94 6.37
N GLY A 22 -0.87 5.65 7.45
CA GLY A 22 0.09 6.33 8.33
C GLY A 22 0.98 5.35 9.12
N LEU A 23 1.29 5.70 10.38
CA LEU A 23 2.23 4.94 11.22
C LEU A 23 1.73 3.53 11.58
N ARG A 24 0.42 3.38 11.79
CA ARG A 24 -0.24 2.11 12.10
C ARG A 24 -1.30 1.87 11.05
N ARG A 25 -1.44 0.62 10.63
CA ARG A 25 -2.34 0.23 9.53
C ARG A 25 -3.25 -0.87 10.00
N ASP A 26 -4.54 -0.68 9.74
CA ASP A 26 -5.56 -1.71 9.95
C ASP A 26 -6.14 -2.15 8.59
N PRO A 27 -6.62 -3.41 8.46
CA PRO A 27 -7.08 -3.93 7.18
C PRO A 27 -8.26 -3.17 6.59
N ALA A 28 -9.18 -2.69 7.44
CA ALA A 28 -10.38 -2.01 6.98
C ALA A 28 -10.02 -0.64 6.37
N GLY A 29 -9.16 0.14 7.02
CA GLY A 29 -8.62 1.38 6.49
C GLY A 29 -7.84 1.16 5.21
N LEU A 30 -6.99 0.13 5.15
CA LEU A 30 -6.25 -0.20 3.93
C LEU A 30 -7.17 -0.59 2.76
N ALA A 31 -8.25 -1.32 3.02
CA ALA A 31 -9.25 -1.64 2.01
C ALA A 31 -9.97 -0.38 1.48
N LEU A 32 -10.24 0.62 2.33
CA LEU A 32 -10.76 1.91 1.87
C LEU A 32 -9.76 2.66 0.99
N LEU A 33 -8.49 2.69 1.39
CA LEU A 33 -7.43 3.34 0.61
C LEU A 33 -7.15 2.63 -0.71
N ALA A 34 -7.33 1.31 -0.78
CA ALA A 34 -7.18 0.50 -1.99
C ALA A 34 -8.19 0.84 -3.10
N GLU A 35 -9.17 1.70 -2.81
CA GLU A 35 -10.15 2.22 -3.76
C GLU A 35 -10.01 3.74 -3.99
N ASP A 36 -8.93 4.38 -3.50
CA ASP A 36 -8.71 5.81 -3.68
C ASP A 36 -8.60 6.17 -5.18
N PRO A 37 -9.19 7.29 -5.63
CA PRO A 37 -9.11 7.70 -7.03
C PRO A 37 -7.67 8.05 -7.47
N PHE A 38 -6.78 8.43 -6.55
CA PHE A 38 -5.40 8.76 -6.87
C PHE A 38 -4.55 7.48 -7.00
N PRO A 39 -3.97 7.19 -8.18
CA PRO A 39 -3.36 5.88 -8.47
C PRO A 39 -2.28 5.44 -7.48
N LEU A 40 -1.43 6.37 -7.01
CA LEU A 40 -0.39 6.04 -6.05
C LEU A 40 -0.96 5.68 -4.66
N ALA A 41 -2.00 6.37 -4.20
CA ALA A 41 -2.64 6.07 -2.91
C ALA A 41 -3.33 4.70 -2.95
N ARG A 42 -4.03 4.43 -4.05
CA ARG A 42 -4.60 3.10 -4.35
C ARG A 42 -3.54 2.00 -4.33
N ALA A 43 -2.43 2.19 -5.03
CA ALA A 43 -1.34 1.23 -5.05
C ALA A 43 -0.76 0.98 -3.66
N ILE A 44 -0.57 2.03 -2.84
CA ILE A 44 -0.13 1.91 -1.44
C ILE A 44 -1.12 1.08 -0.63
N GLY A 45 -2.42 1.38 -0.72
CA GLY A 45 -3.48 0.64 -0.03
C GLY A 45 -3.47 -0.85 -0.39
N ARG A 46 -3.45 -1.17 -1.69
CA ARG A 46 -3.41 -2.56 -2.19
C ARG A 46 -2.15 -3.29 -1.74
N CYS A 47 -0.97 -2.68 -1.90
CA CYS A 47 0.29 -3.31 -1.49
C CYS A 47 0.35 -3.55 0.02
N ALA A 48 -0.07 -2.57 0.81
CA ALA A 48 -0.07 -2.69 2.27
C ALA A 48 -1.12 -3.67 2.76
N LEU A 49 -2.25 -3.83 2.05
CA LEU A 49 -3.25 -4.83 2.37
C LEU A 49 -2.72 -6.25 2.07
N HIS A 50 -2.05 -6.42 0.93
CA HIS A 50 -1.48 -7.70 0.48
C HIS A 50 -0.32 -8.21 1.36
N ARG A 51 0.49 -7.30 1.94
CA ARG A 51 1.57 -7.66 2.86
C ARG A 51 1.04 -7.77 4.29
N GLU A 52 0.62 -8.96 4.69
CA GLU A 52 0.06 -9.25 6.01
C GLU A 52 1.14 -9.56 7.07
N GLU A 53 2.03 -8.60 7.32
CA GLU A 53 3.03 -8.69 8.40
C GLU A 53 3.39 -7.30 8.92
N SER A 54 4.35 -7.21 9.85
CA SER A 54 5.00 -5.96 10.22
C SER A 54 6.51 -6.05 10.03
N ARG A 55 7.05 -5.21 9.15
CA ARG A 55 8.48 -5.13 8.83
C ARG A 55 8.90 -3.68 8.57
N GLY A 56 9.88 -3.19 9.34
CA GLY A 56 10.37 -1.81 9.23
C GLY A 56 9.26 -0.77 9.44
N ALA A 57 9.08 0.13 8.47
CA ALA A 57 8.06 1.18 8.51
C ALA A 57 6.63 0.68 8.17
N HIS A 58 6.49 -0.55 7.68
CA HIS A 58 5.20 -1.16 7.46
C HIS A 58 4.73 -1.83 8.75
N ARG A 59 3.75 -1.23 9.45
CA ARG A 59 3.22 -1.75 10.73
C ARG A 59 1.71 -2.03 10.65
N ARG A 60 1.35 -3.31 10.65
CA ARG A 60 -0.03 -3.82 10.68
C ARG A 60 -0.45 -4.11 12.11
N VAL A 61 -1.65 -3.69 12.50
CA VAL A 61 -2.17 -3.93 13.87
C VAL A 61 -2.71 -5.34 14.05
N ASP A 62 -3.13 -5.98 12.95
CA ASP A 62 -3.66 -7.34 12.86
C ASP A 62 -2.58 -8.38 12.56
N ALA A 63 -1.45 -7.96 12.00
CA ALA A 63 -0.25 -8.77 11.78
C ALA A 63 0.98 -8.07 12.38
N PRO A 64 1.10 -8.03 13.73
CA PRO A 64 2.09 -7.21 14.42
C PRO A 64 3.53 -7.76 14.33
N GLU A 65 3.66 -9.05 14.01
CA GLU A 65 4.93 -9.76 13.91
C GLU A 65 5.42 -9.81 12.45
N LEU A 66 6.71 -10.08 12.34
CA LEU A 66 7.34 -10.47 11.08
C LEU A 66 6.83 -11.84 10.62
N ASP A 67 6.67 -12.02 9.30
CA ASP A 67 6.51 -13.34 8.67
C ASP A 67 7.77 -13.72 7.89
N ALA A 68 8.47 -14.76 8.36
CA ALA A 68 9.67 -15.29 7.72
C ALA A 68 9.42 -15.83 6.30
N ALA A 69 8.17 -16.18 5.96
CA ALA A 69 7.82 -16.59 4.60
C ALA A 69 7.86 -15.41 3.59
N LEU A 70 7.82 -14.17 4.08
CA LEU A 70 7.87 -12.95 3.27
C LEU A 70 9.26 -12.31 3.21
N ASP A 71 10.27 -13.01 3.71
CA ASP A 71 11.67 -12.62 3.60
C ASP A 71 12.10 -12.60 2.13
N ASP A 72 12.88 -11.58 1.76
CA ASP A 72 13.34 -11.29 0.38
C ASP A 72 12.23 -11.09 -0.67
N HIS A 73 10.96 -11.06 -0.25
CA HIS A 73 9.83 -10.81 -1.12
C HIS A 73 9.47 -9.32 -1.15
N HIS A 74 9.55 -8.73 -2.33
CA HIS A 74 9.10 -7.39 -2.63
C HIS A 74 7.64 -7.43 -3.09
N THR A 75 6.83 -6.48 -2.64
CA THR A 75 5.52 -6.26 -3.23
C THR A 75 5.66 -5.36 -4.45
N VAL A 76 5.31 -5.89 -5.62
CA VAL A 76 5.41 -5.16 -6.89
C VAL A 76 4.02 -4.99 -7.51
N VAL A 77 3.83 -3.91 -8.27
CA VAL A 77 2.57 -3.61 -8.96
C VAL A 77 2.84 -3.54 -10.46
N GLY A 78 2.14 -4.37 -11.23
CA GLY A 78 2.20 -4.38 -12.69
C GLY A 78 1.18 -3.44 -13.33
N SER A 79 1.04 -3.56 -14.66
CA SER A 79 0.02 -2.84 -15.43
C SER A 79 -1.42 -3.26 -15.11
N ASP A 80 -1.61 -4.40 -14.47
CA ASP A 80 -2.90 -4.90 -13.97
C ASP A 80 -3.32 -4.24 -12.63
N GLU A 81 -2.47 -3.35 -12.08
CA GLU A 81 -2.64 -2.68 -10.79
C GLU A 81 -2.82 -3.63 -9.60
N GLN A 82 -2.47 -4.92 -9.76
CA GLN A 82 -2.56 -5.90 -8.69
C GLN A 82 -1.19 -6.11 -8.05
N PRO A 83 -1.11 -6.07 -6.70
CA PRO A 83 0.11 -6.39 -5.99
C PRO A 83 0.39 -7.89 -6.13
N ARG A 84 1.67 -8.23 -6.33
CA ARG A 84 2.19 -9.58 -6.21
C ARG A 84 3.50 -9.57 -5.44
N PHE A 85 3.86 -10.68 -4.84
CA PHE A 85 5.19 -10.87 -4.29
C PHE A 85 6.18 -11.31 -5.39
N GLU A 86 7.35 -10.68 -5.42
CA GLU A 86 8.50 -11.11 -6.20
C GLU A 86 9.71 -11.28 -5.28
N ARG A 87 10.33 -12.45 -5.32
CA ARG A 87 11.57 -12.72 -4.58
C ARG A 87 12.75 -12.09 -5.31
N TRP A 88 13.57 -11.30 -4.60
CA TRP A 88 14.80 -10.71 -5.13
C TRP A 88 15.98 -11.21 -4.28
N ASP A 89 17.02 -11.75 -4.93
CA ASP A 89 18.25 -12.25 -4.28
C ASP A 89 19.45 -11.31 -4.54
#